data_AF-A0A7W6TL37-F1
#
_entry.id   AF-A0A7W6TL37-F1
#
_cell.length_a   1.000
_cell.length_b   1.000
_cell.length_c   1.000
_cell.angle_alpha   90.00
_cell.angle_beta   90.00
_cell.angle_gamma   90.00
#
_symmetry.space_group_name_H-M   'P 1'
#
loop_
_entity.id
_entity.type
_entity.pdbx_description
1 polymer ?
#
loop_
_entity_poly.entity_id
_entity_poly.type
_entity_poly.pdbx_seq_one_letter_code
_entity_poly.pdbx_strand_id
1 'polypeptide(L)' 'MLGRWHGMNGQGFAISESSDPKAMYRWLAQWSDLLPLTVTPCLEDGDAGEVMASLPKR' A
#
# COMPACT_ATOMS: atom_id res chain seq x y z
N MET A 1 9.32 3.97 5.32
CA MET A 1 9.44 4.46 3.93
C MET A 1 10.76 3.99 3.35
N LEU A 2 10.72 3.27 2.23
CA LEU A 2 11.88 2.71 1.53
C LEU A 2 12.37 3.63 0.40
N GLY A 3 11.44 4.36 -0.25
CA GLY A 3 11.79 5.32 -1.29
C GLY A 3 10.60 6.14 -1.75
N ARG A 4 10.88 7.25 -2.44
CA ARG A 4 9.88 8.13 -3.06
C ARG A 4 10.37 8.63 -4.41
N TRP A 5 9.45 8.76 -5.36
CA TRP A 5 9.71 9.25 -6.70
C TRP A 5 8.58 10.18 -7.13
N HIS A 6 8.94 11.21 -7.87
CA HIS A 6 8.01 12.21 -8.39
C HIS A 6 8.11 12.24 -9.91
N GLY A 7 6.97 12.21 -10.59
CA GLY A 7 6.86 12.46 -12.01
C GLY A 7 6.72 13.96 -12.29
N MET A 8 7.05 14.37 -13.52
CA MET A 8 6.85 15.75 -13.98
C MET A 8 5.37 16.10 -14.20
N ASN A 9 4.47 15.13 -14.03
CA ASN A 9 3.02 15.26 -14.19
C ASN A 9 2.29 15.63 -12.88
N GLY A 10 3.01 16.01 -11.82
CA GLY A 10 2.43 16.32 -10.51
C GLY A 10 1.97 15.09 -9.72
N GLN A 11 2.32 13.88 -10.18
CA GLN A 11 2.06 12.64 -9.46
C GLN A 11 3.37 12.04 -8.96
N GLY A 12 3.27 11.07 -8.07
CA GLY A 12 4.41 10.33 -7.56
C GLY A 12 3.95 9.08 -6.86
N PHE A 13 4.91 8.28 -6.43
CA PHE A 13 4.63 7.14 -5.57
C PHE A 13 5.75 7.01 -4.54
N ALA A 14 5.40 6.39 -3.42
CA ALA A 14 6.34 6.02 -2.39
C ALA A 14 6.12 4.55 -2.04
N ILE A 15 7.21 3.87 -1.74
CA ILE A 15 7.17 2.51 -1.20
C ILE A 15 7.47 2.63 0.29
N SER A 16 6.62 2.04 1.12
CA SER A 16 6.79 1.96 2.56
C SER A 16 6.43 0.57 3.04
N GLU A 17 7.13 0.12 4.07
CA GLU A 17 6.94 -1.18 4.69
C GLU A 17 6.65 -0.97 6.18
N SER A 18 5.78 -1.82 6.73
CA SER A 18 5.54 -1.94 8.16
C SER A 18 4.90 -3.27 8.47
N SER A 19 5.22 -3.81 9.65
CA SER A 19 4.54 -4.97 10.24
C SER A 19 3.24 -4.61 10.97
N ASP A 20 2.92 -3.32 11.15
CA ASP A 20 1.62 -2.86 11.67
C ASP A 20 0.80 -2.22 10.53
N PRO A 21 -0.22 -2.90 9.98
CA PRO A 21 -1.06 -2.33 8.92
C PRO A 21 -1.80 -1.06 9.38
N LYS A 22 -2.06 -0.90 10.70
CA LYS A 22 -2.68 0.33 11.23
C LYS A 22 -1.71 1.50 11.17
N ALA A 23 -0.40 1.28 11.34
CA ALA A 23 0.59 2.35 11.22
C ALA A 23 0.61 2.93 9.79
N MET A 24 0.44 2.09 8.77
CA MET A 24 0.35 2.56 7.37
C MET A 24 -0.86 3.47 7.16
N TYR A 25 -2.03 3.10 7.68
CA TYR A 25 -3.23 3.93 7.55
C TYR A 25 -3.15 5.23 8.36
N ARG A 26 -2.55 5.20 9.55
CA ARG A 26 -2.30 6.43 10.33
C ARG A 26 -1.38 7.38 9.58
N TRP A 27 -0.32 6.86 8.96
CA TRP A 27 0.57 7.67 8.13
C TRP A 27 -0.17 8.28 6.94
N LEU A 28 -0.96 7.49 6.21
CA LEU A 28 -1.82 7.98 5.12
C LEU A 28 -2.73 9.14 5.59
N ALA A 29 -3.41 8.96 6.71
CA ALA A 29 -4.40 9.91 7.22
C ALA A 29 -3.79 11.30 7.51
N GLN A 30 -2.52 11.36 7.92
CA GLN A 30 -1.80 12.61 8.18
C GLN A 30 -1.65 13.51 6.94
N TRP A 31 -1.81 12.94 5.73
CA TRP A 31 -1.68 13.68 4.47
C TRP A 31 -3.01 13.88 3.76
N SER A 32 -4.12 13.40 4.35
CA SER A 32 -5.42 13.35 3.68
C SER A 32 -6.03 14.72 3.37
N ASP A 33 -5.62 15.74 4.11
CA ASP A 33 -5.97 17.15 3.90
C ASP A 33 -5.10 17.83 2.83
N LEU A 34 -3.92 17.30 2.56
CA LEU A 34 -2.93 17.89 1.65
C LEU A 34 -3.00 17.30 0.24
N LEU A 35 -3.21 15.99 0.12
CA LEU A 35 -3.26 15.32 -1.19
C LEU A 35 -4.07 14.02 -1.17
N PRO A 36 -4.70 13.66 -2.31
CA PRO A 36 -5.27 12.33 -2.48
C PRO A 36 -4.15 11.29 -2.59
N LEU A 37 -4.20 10.29 -1.72
CA LEU A 37 -3.29 9.15 -1.73
C LEU A 37 -4.09 7.86 -1.99
N THR A 38 -3.62 7.05 -2.94
CA THR A 38 -4.13 5.69 -3.18
C THR A 38 -3.11 4.71 -2.61
N VAL A 39 -3.58 3.75 -1.82
CA VAL A 39 -2.74 2.69 -1.23
C VAL A 39 -3.02 1.38 -1.93
N THR A 40 -1.99 0.79 -2.52
CA THR A 40 -2.00 -0.58 -3.01
C THR A 40 -1.18 -1.41 -2.03
N PRO A 41 -1.79 -2.31 -1.23
CA PRO A 41 -1.04 -3.18 -0.35
C PRO A 41 -0.21 -4.17 -1.18
N CYS A 42 1.06 -4.32 -0.83
CA CYS A 42 1.93 -5.38 -1.32
C CYS A 42 2.15 -6.35 -0.17
N LEU A 43 1.87 -7.63 -0.42
CA LEU A 43 2.07 -8.73 0.51
C LEU A 43 2.90 -9.82 -0.18
N GLU A 44 3.46 -10.72 0.62
CA GLU A 44 4.22 -11.86 0.11
C GLU A 44 3.29 -12.85 -0.61
N ASP A 45 3.83 -13.55 -1.60
CA ASP A 45 3.09 -14.55 -2.40
C ASP A 45 2.49 -15.67 -1.54
N GLY A 46 3.15 -16.02 -0.42
CA GLY A 46 2.65 -17.03 0.52
C GLY A 46 1.32 -16.64 1.16
N ASP A 47 1.24 -15.41 1.66
CA ASP A 47 0.01 -14.86 2.27
C ASP A 47 -1.10 -14.72 1.22
N ALA A 48 -0.75 -14.26 0.02
CA ALA A 48 -1.70 -14.14 -1.08
C ALA A 48 -2.22 -15.51 -1.52
N GLY A 49 -1.32 -16.49 -1.62
CA GLY A 49 -1.62 -17.87 -2.02
C GLY A 49 -2.59 -18.57 -1.08
N GLU A 50 -2.46 -18.38 0.23
CA GLU A 50 -3.38 -18.92 1.24
C GLU A 50 -4.82 -18.44 0.99
N VAL A 51 -5.00 -17.14 0.76
CA VAL A 51 -6.31 -16.56 0.45
C VAL A 51 -6.86 -17.13 -0.86
N MET A 52 -6.03 -17.16 -1.91
CA MET A 52 -6.45 -17.66 -3.22
C MET A 52 -6.87 -19.14 -3.19
N ALA A 53 -6.19 -19.97 -2.40
CA ALA A 53 -6.53 -21.38 -2.22
C ALA A 53 -7.87 -21.58 -1.47
N SER A 54 -8.28 -20.61 -0.64
CA SER A 54 -9.55 -20.67 0.09
C SER A 54 -10.79 -20.38 -0.77
N LEU A 55 -10.60 -19.82 -1.98
CA LEU A 55 -11.70 -19.44 -2.86
C LEU A 55 -12.40 -20.68 -3.47
N PRO A 56 -13.73 -20.62 -3.68
CA PRO A 56 -14.45 -21.70 -4.35
C PRO A 56 -13.91 -21.94 -5.76
N LYS A 57 -13.70 -23.20 -6.14
CA LYS A 57 -13.36 -23.56 -7.51
C LYS A 57 -14.56 -23.23 -8.41
N ARG A 58 -14.33 -22.41 -9.44
CA ARG A 58 -15.30 -22.15 -10.51
C ARG A 58 -15.46 -23.34 -11.43
#